data_AF-A0AAV0ZPR8-F1
#
_entry.id   AF-A0AAV0ZPR8-F1
#
_cell.length_a   1.000
_cell.length_b   1.000
_cell.length_c   1.000
_cell.angle_alpha   90.00
_cell.angle_beta   90.00
_cell.angle_gamma   90.00
#
_symmetry.space_group_name_H-M   'P 1'
#
loop_
_entity.id
_entity.type
_entity.pdbx_description
1 polymer ?
#
loop_
_entity_poly.entity_id
_entity_poly.type
_entity_poly.pdbx_seq_one_letter_code
_entity_poly.pdbx_strand_id
1 'polypeptide(L)'
;MDSLDKIASVDKILDLLSTVGYVDATCSDAPPSHKIAAGLSWTIAALNSTSNTIHDENNTQYIEEYLKSIECPHPLQQTHITKFDSDALFPVIQWITSRLKSTQEQCVSQVCRDEETIDEDDELKTTLINKLDEMNHRKTNVVEQLDELRARINKEGADSAVQKLYPLIMSMKDLERKENSFLFNRDAKHSELQAEISELERKIASDYDSKCLTDELHHSFSESLERVDLMKKELAARLRDVVALRRRIDDLPCQSEIVQYVGFFHLSLIHDFYCFYAM
;
A
#
# COMPACT_ATOMS: atom_id res chain seq x y z
N MET A 1 4.02 -27.63 -54.60
CA MET A 1 4.12 -26.20 -54.92
C MET A 1 3.96 -25.37 -53.63
N ASP A 2 2.94 -25.65 -52.81
CA ASP A 2 2.60 -24.92 -51.57
C ASP A 2 3.69 -24.70 -50.52
N SER A 3 4.71 -25.57 -50.40
CA SER A 3 5.71 -25.43 -49.33
C SER A 3 6.75 -24.33 -49.60
N LEU A 4 7.01 -23.99 -50.87
CA LEU A 4 8.02 -22.98 -51.23
C LEU A 4 7.46 -21.56 -51.14
N ASP A 5 6.20 -21.36 -51.53
CA ASP A 5 5.52 -20.05 -51.38
C ASP A 5 5.32 -19.67 -49.91
N LYS A 6 5.10 -20.67 -49.05
CA LYS A 6 4.96 -20.46 -47.60
C LYS A 6 6.26 -19.99 -46.95
N ILE A 7 7.41 -20.50 -47.39
CA ILE A 7 8.74 -20.08 -46.91
C ILE A 7 9.04 -18.64 -47.35
N ALA A 8 8.76 -18.30 -48.62
CA ALA A 8 8.96 -16.95 -49.12
C ALA A 8 8.07 -15.89 -48.40
N SER A 9 6.86 -16.27 -47.99
CA SER A 9 5.96 -15.41 -47.22
C SER A 9 6.45 -15.17 -45.78
N VAL A 10 7.02 -16.20 -45.14
CA VAL A 10 7.64 -16.11 -43.80
C VAL A 10 8.83 -15.16 -43.79
N ASP A 11 9.72 -15.29 -44.78
CA ASP A 11 10.93 -14.46 -44.86
C ASP A 11 10.57 -12.97 -45.02
N LYS A 12 9.52 -12.68 -45.79
CA LYS A 12 9.00 -11.32 -45.96
C LYS A 12 8.44 -10.72 -44.67
N ILE A 13 7.83 -11.55 -43.82
CA ILE A 13 7.33 -11.12 -42.50
C ILE A 13 8.50 -10.83 -41.56
N LEU A 14 9.52 -11.69 -41.53
CA LEU A 14 10.71 -11.50 -40.69
C LEU A 14 11.51 -10.26 -41.11
N ASP A 15 11.60 -9.97 -42.41
CA ASP A 15 12.26 -8.77 -42.93
C ASP A 15 11.53 -7.47 -42.48
N LEU A 16 10.20 -7.48 -42.47
CA LEU A 16 9.41 -6.36 -41.93
C LEU A 16 9.66 -6.14 -40.44
N LEU A 17 9.73 -7.21 -39.64
CA LEU A 17 10.02 -7.12 -38.21
C LEU A 17 11.46 -6.63 -37.94
N SER A 18 12.42 -7.11 -38.72
CA SER A 18 13.83 -6.66 -38.67
C SER A 18 13.94 -5.16 -38.99
N THR A 19 13.20 -4.69 -40.01
CA THR A 19 13.15 -3.26 -40.40
C THR A 19 12.65 -2.35 -39.28
N VAL A 20 11.86 -2.89 -38.35
CA VAL A 20 11.26 -2.16 -37.23
C VAL A 20 12.11 -2.27 -35.96
N GLY A 21 13.22 -3.01 -36.00
CA GLY A 21 14.19 -3.11 -34.91
C GLY A 21 14.09 -4.39 -34.08
N TYR A 22 13.28 -5.38 -34.49
CA TYR A 22 13.25 -6.68 -33.81
C TYR A 22 14.45 -7.54 -34.25
N VAL A 23 15.52 -7.51 -33.44
CA VAL A 23 16.82 -8.12 -33.72
C VAL A 23 16.74 -9.66 -33.84
N ASP A 24 15.88 -10.30 -33.04
CA ASP A 24 15.75 -11.75 -32.98
C ASP A 24 15.05 -12.39 -34.20
N ALA A 25 14.53 -11.57 -35.13
CA ALA A 25 14.04 -12.03 -36.43
C ALA A 25 15.12 -12.80 -37.22
N THR A 26 16.39 -12.44 -37.04
CA THR A 26 17.52 -12.93 -37.84
C THR A 26 18.45 -13.90 -37.11
N CYS A 27 18.43 -13.93 -35.77
CA CYS A 27 19.48 -14.57 -34.97
C CYS A 27 19.02 -15.78 -34.12
N SER A 28 17.74 -16.13 -34.12
CA SER A 28 17.23 -17.23 -33.27
C SER A 28 17.21 -18.59 -34.00
N ASP A 29 17.61 -19.68 -33.34
CA ASP A 29 17.47 -21.08 -33.83
C ASP A 29 16.02 -21.61 -33.73
N ALA A 30 15.08 -20.76 -33.29
CA ALA A 30 13.68 -21.12 -33.10
C ALA A 30 12.93 -21.37 -34.43
N PRO A 31 11.86 -22.20 -34.42
CA PRO A 31 11.02 -22.38 -35.60
C PRO A 31 10.39 -21.04 -36.05
N PRO A 32 10.17 -20.81 -37.36
CA PRO A 32 9.73 -19.51 -37.86
C PRO A 32 8.40 -19.00 -37.28
N SER A 33 7.50 -19.90 -36.89
CA SER A 33 6.25 -19.55 -36.20
C SER A 33 6.50 -18.88 -34.85
N HIS A 34 7.49 -19.35 -34.10
CA HIS A 34 7.85 -18.79 -32.79
C HIS A 34 8.51 -17.41 -32.94
N LYS A 35 9.38 -17.23 -33.94
CA LYS A 35 10.01 -15.93 -34.24
C LYS A 35 8.97 -14.86 -34.55
N ILE A 36 7.93 -15.22 -35.29
CA ILE A 36 6.88 -14.29 -35.69
C ILE A 36 5.96 -13.97 -34.52
N ALA A 37 5.61 -14.95 -33.68
CA ALA A 37 4.85 -14.71 -32.45
C ALA A 37 5.61 -13.80 -31.47
N ALA A 38 6.91 -14.05 -31.27
CA ALA A 38 7.77 -13.24 -30.43
C ALA A 38 7.96 -11.82 -31.01
N GLY A 39 8.14 -11.68 -32.32
CA GLY A 39 8.22 -10.38 -32.99
C GLY A 39 6.92 -9.59 -32.89
N LEU A 40 5.76 -10.24 -33.03
CA LEU A 40 4.45 -9.62 -32.79
C LEU A 40 4.31 -9.11 -31.35
N SER A 41 4.68 -9.96 -30.37
CA SER A 41 4.68 -9.57 -28.95
C SER A 41 5.58 -8.35 -28.70
N TRP A 42 6.79 -8.35 -29.27
CA TRP A 42 7.72 -7.22 -29.17
C TRP A 42 7.17 -5.94 -29.79
N THR A 43 6.58 -6.00 -30.99
CA THR A 43 5.99 -4.82 -31.65
C THR A 43 4.82 -4.23 -30.86
N ILE A 44 4.03 -5.08 -30.19
CA ILE A 44 2.94 -4.65 -29.30
C ILE A 44 3.49 -4.00 -28.03
N ALA A 45 4.53 -4.57 -27.43
CA ALA A 45 5.21 -3.99 -26.27
C ALA A 45 5.84 -2.62 -26.59
N ALA A 46 6.45 -2.48 -27.77
CA ALA A 46 7.01 -1.22 -28.26
C ALA A 46 5.93 -0.14 -28.45
N LEU A 47 4.73 -0.52 -28.92
CA LEU A 47 3.57 0.38 -28.98
C LEU A 47 3.00 0.73 -27.60
N ASN A 48 3.17 -0.13 -26.60
CA ASN A 48 2.63 -0.01 -25.24
C ASN A 48 3.56 0.64 -24.21
N SER A 49 4.74 1.13 -24.59
CA SER A 49 5.73 1.69 -23.64
C SER A 49 5.26 2.93 -22.84
N THR A 50 3.98 3.31 -22.93
CA THR A 50 3.30 4.25 -22.02
C THR A 50 2.56 3.57 -20.85
N SER A 51 2.43 2.24 -20.83
CA SER A 51 1.72 1.48 -19.79
C SER A 51 2.58 0.32 -19.27
N ASN A 52 2.98 0.43 -18.00
CA ASN A 52 3.83 -0.51 -17.28
C ASN A 52 3.11 -1.83 -16.96
N THR A 53 3.06 -2.78 -17.90
CA THR A 53 2.56 -4.13 -17.64
C THR A 53 3.52 -5.18 -18.15
N ILE A 54 4.18 -5.87 -17.22
CA ILE A 54 5.05 -7.01 -17.46
C ILE A 54 4.16 -8.19 -17.88
N HIS A 55 4.32 -8.70 -19.10
CA HIS A 55 3.60 -9.90 -19.53
C HIS A 55 4.47 -10.93 -20.25
N ASP A 56 4.08 -12.19 -20.00
CA ASP A 56 4.67 -13.47 -20.37
C ASP A 56 4.74 -13.63 -21.91
N GLU A 57 5.91 -14.01 -22.41
CA GLU A 57 6.34 -13.88 -23.82
C GLU A 57 5.56 -14.74 -24.84
N ASN A 58 4.56 -15.50 -24.42
CA ASN A 58 3.88 -16.51 -25.25
C ASN A 58 2.35 -16.47 -25.24
N ASN A 59 1.71 -15.44 -24.69
CA ASN A 59 0.25 -15.41 -24.61
C ASN A 59 -0.41 -14.92 -25.92
N THR A 60 -0.71 -15.84 -26.83
CA THR A 60 -1.40 -15.55 -28.10
C THR A 60 -2.81 -14.96 -27.93
N GLN A 61 -3.42 -15.12 -26.74
CA GLN A 61 -4.72 -14.54 -26.41
C GLN A 61 -4.64 -13.02 -26.17
N TYR A 62 -3.52 -12.56 -25.59
CA TYR A 62 -3.25 -11.14 -25.35
C TYR A 62 -3.09 -10.35 -26.66
N ILE A 63 -2.48 -10.99 -27.66
CA ILE A 63 -2.28 -10.38 -28.99
C ILE A 63 -3.62 -10.06 -29.66
N GLU A 64 -4.60 -10.97 -29.58
CA GLU A 64 -5.92 -10.74 -30.18
C GLU A 64 -6.72 -9.64 -29.45
N GLU A 65 -6.73 -9.65 -28.12
CA GLU A 65 -7.42 -8.62 -27.32
C GLU A 65 -6.81 -7.24 -27.53
N TYR A 66 -5.48 -7.16 -27.61
CA TYR A 66 -4.78 -5.91 -27.87
C TYR A 66 -5.08 -5.36 -29.27
N LEU A 67 -5.06 -6.21 -30.29
CA LEU A 67 -5.37 -5.83 -31.67
C LEU A 67 -6.81 -5.30 -31.83
N LYS A 68 -7.76 -5.82 -31.03
CA LYS A 68 -9.12 -5.27 -30.93
C LYS A 68 -9.12 -3.89 -30.25
N SER A 69 -8.33 -3.72 -29.19
CA SER A 69 -8.23 -2.46 -28.45
C SER A 69 -7.64 -1.31 -29.27
N ILE A 70 -6.77 -1.60 -30.24
CA ILE A 70 -6.15 -0.59 -31.12
C ILE A 70 -6.91 -0.34 -32.43
N GLU A 71 -8.12 -0.92 -32.56
CA GLU A 71 -8.98 -0.88 -33.75
C GLU A 71 -8.23 -1.30 -35.03
N CYS A 72 -7.53 -2.43 -34.99
CA CYS A 72 -6.88 -2.96 -36.19
C CYS A 72 -7.94 -3.32 -37.26
N PRO A 73 -7.81 -2.82 -38.51
CA PRO A 73 -8.80 -3.05 -39.58
C PRO A 73 -8.79 -4.48 -40.15
N HIS A 74 -7.87 -5.33 -39.68
CA HIS A 74 -7.68 -6.69 -40.18
C HIS A 74 -8.11 -7.72 -39.13
N PRO A 75 -9.05 -8.63 -39.46
CA PRO A 75 -9.58 -9.61 -38.50
C PRO A 75 -8.55 -10.70 -38.23
N LEU A 76 -7.95 -10.68 -37.04
CA LEU A 76 -7.15 -11.80 -36.53
C LEU A 76 -7.92 -12.60 -35.49
N GLN A 77 -7.73 -13.91 -35.53
CA GLN A 77 -8.27 -14.86 -34.57
C GLN A 77 -7.11 -15.68 -34.02
N GLN A 78 -7.19 -16.08 -32.74
CA GLN A 78 -6.18 -16.90 -32.07
C GLN A 78 -5.79 -18.15 -32.87
N THR A 79 -6.73 -18.74 -33.61
CA THR A 79 -6.49 -19.90 -34.48
C THR A 79 -5.55 -19.61 -35.66
N HIS A 80 -5.52 -18.38 -36.19
CA HIS A 80 -4.64 -17.95 -37.29
C HIS A 80 -3.20 -17.73 -36.81
N ILE A 81 -3.03 -17.31 -35.56
CA ILE A 81 -1.73 -17.15 -34.91
C ILE A 81 -1.13 -18.53 -34.59
N THR A 82 -1.93 -19.44 -34.01
CA THR A 82 -1.48 -20.81 -33.65
C THR A 82 -1.21 -21.70 -34.87
N LYS A 83 -1.97 -21.53 -35.97
CA LYS A 83 -1.78 -22.31 -37.21
C LYS A 83 -0.85 -21.66 -38.22
N PHE A 84 -0.30 -20.48 -37.91
CA PHE A 84 0.63 -19.77 -38.76
C PHE A 84 0.07 -19.55 -40.18
N ASP A 85 -1.04 -18.81 -40.24
CA ASP A 85 -1.65 -18.40 -41.50
C ASP A 85 -0.97 -17.12 -42.01
N SER A 86 0.01 -17.30 -42.90
CA SER A 86 0.82 -16.21 -43.43
C SER A 86 -0.02 -15.16 -44.18
N ASP A 87 -1.15 -15.56 -44.75
CA ASP A 87 -2.04 -14.67 -45.51
C ASP A 87 -2.82 -13.72 -44.59
N ALA A 88 -3.18 -14.18 -43.39
CA ALA A 88 -3.86 -13.38 -42.38
C ALA A 88 -2.89 -12.52 -41.55
N LEU A 89 -1.66 -13.01 -41.30
CA LEU A 89 -0.66 -12.33 -40.46
C LEU A 89 0.05 -11.18 -41.19
N PHE A 90 0.31 -11.35 -42.50
CA PHE A 90 1.02 -10.36 -43.31
C PHE A 90 0.39 -8.94 -43.26
N PRO A 91 -0.93 -8.75 -43.52
CA PRO A 91 -1.53 -7.41 -43.49
C PRO A 91 -1.49 -6.77 -42.10
N VAL A 92 -1.57 -7.56 -41.03
CA VAL A 92 -1.50 -7.06 -39.66
C VAL A 92 -0.09 -6.60 -39.32
N ILE A 93 0.92 -7.41 -39.67
CA ILE A 93 2.32 -7.07 -39.43
C ILE A 93 2.71 -5.83 -40.22
N GLN A 94 2.25 -5.71 -41.48
CA GLN A 94 2.46 -4.53 -42.29
C GLN A 94 1.80 -3.28 -41.68
N TRP A 95 0.59 -3.43 -41.13
CA TRP A 95 -0.12 -2.34 -40.45
C TRP A 95 0.57 -1.92 -39.14
N ILE A 96 0.94 -2.87 -38.28
CA ILE A 96 1.67 -2.62 -37.02
C ILE A 96 3.02 -1.96 -37.32
N THR A 97 3.76 -2.47 -38.31
CA THR A 97 5.04 -1.92 -38.77
C THR A 97 4.90 -0.48 -39.24
N SER A 98 3.85 -0.18 -40.01
CA SER A 98 3.59 1.18 -40.48
C SER A 98 3.22 2.11 -39.34
N ARG A 99 2.42 1.63 -38.38
CA ARG A 99 2.01 2.39 -37.20
C ARG A 99 3.17 2.65 -36.24
N LEU A 100 4.05 1.67 -36.03
CA LEU A 100 5.24 1.83 -35.19
C LEU A 100 6.24 2.81 -35.82
N LYS A 101 6.41 2.80 -37.15
CA LYS A 101 7.19 3.82 -37.86
C LYS A 101 6.59 5.21 -37.70
N SER A 102 5.28 5.36 -37.85
CA SER A 102 4.61 6.65 -37.60
C SER A 102 4.72 7.12 -36.14
N THR A 103 4.61 6.22 -35.16
CA THR A 103 4.81 6.56 -33.73
C THR A 103 6.27 6.93 -33.45
N GLN A 104 7.24 6.23 -34.05
CA GLN A 104 8.66 6.55 -33.92
C GLN A 104 8.98 7.90 -34.57
N GLU A 105 8.42 8.20 -35.74
CA GLU A 105 8.55 9.49 -36.41
C GLU A 105 7.88 10.61 -35.60
N GLN A 106 6.74 10.36 -34.95
CA GLN A 106 6.08 11.30 -34.02
C GLN A 106 6.92 11.54 -32.77
N CYS A 107 7.55 10.51 -32.18
CA CYS A 107 8.50 10.70 -31.09
C CYS A 107 9.74 11.48 -31.54
N VAL A 108 10.30 11.22 -32.72
CA VAL A 108 11.47 11.94 -33.25
C VAL A 108 11.14 13.41 -33.57
N SER A 109 9.94 13.69 -34.04
CA SER A 109 9.50 15.07 -34.31
C SER A 109 9.00 15.81 -33.05
N GLN A 110 8.61 15.10 -31.99
CA GLN A 110 8.37 15.66 -30.65
C GLN A 110 9.71 15.92 -29.91
N VAL A 111 10.71 15.05 -30.08
CA VAL A 111 12.07 15.25 -29.55
C VAL A 111 12.75 16.49 -30.16
N CYS A 112 12.41 16.87 -31.40
CA CYS A 112 12.91 18.12 -32.01
C CYS A 112 12.11 19.38 -31.60
N ARG A 113 11.06 19.29 -30.78
CA ARG A 113 10.35 20.45 -30.20
C ARG A 113 10.55 20.61 -28.70
N ASP A 114 11.00 19.56 -28.02
CA ASP A 114 11.28 19.61 -26.58
C ASP A 114 12.69 20.17 -26.26
N GLU A 115 13.41 20.74 -27.23
CA GLU A 115 14.69 21.43 -27.01
C GLU A 115 14.55 22.87 -26.48
N GLU A 116 13.33 23.42 -26.38
CA GLU A 116 13.08 24.76 -25.82
C GLU A 116 12.50 24.76 -24.39
N THR A 117 12.26 23.58 -23.79
CA THR A 117 11.83 23.43 -22.38
C THR A 117 12.89 22.80 -21.47
N ILE A 118 14.13 22.63 -21.97
CA ILE A 118 15.24 22.02 -21.22
C ILE A 118 15.79 22.93 -20.10
N ASP A 119 15.61 24.25 -20.17
CA ASP A 119 16.18 25.15 -19.16
C ASP A 119 15.42 25.14 -17.81
N GLU A 120 14.10 24.94 -17.80
CA GLU A 120 13.32 25.00 -16.56
C GLU A 120 13.35 23.69 -15.74
N ASP A 121 13.41 22.53 -16.40
CA ASP A 121 13.48 21.22 -15.72
C ASP A 121 14.86 20.96 -15.12
N ASP A 122 15.94 21.43 -15.75
CA ASP A 122 17.30 21.30 -15.22
C ASP A 122 17.54 22.25 -14.03
N GLU A 123 16.92 23.45 -14.03
CA GLU A 123 16.95 24.37 -12.88
C GLU A 123 16.17 23.82 -11.67
N LEU A 124 14.99 23.22 -11.88
CA LEU A 124 14.22 22.57 -10.81
C LEU A 124 14.94 21.34 -10.27
N LYS A 125 15.54 20.53 -11.15
CA LYS A 125 16.30 19.32 -10.78
C LYS A 125 17.57 19.67 -10.02
N THR A 126 18.34 20.67 -10.46
CA THR A 126 19.50 21.17 -9.72
C THR A 126 19.08 21.79 -8.37
N THR A 127 17.95 22.50 -8.31
CA THR A 127 17.39 23.01 -7.05
C THR A 127 17.00 21.89 -6.08
N LEU A 128 16.42 20.81 -6.59
CA LEU A 128 16.06 19.62 -5.80
C LEU A 128 17.32 18.88 -5.29
N ILE A 129 18.34 18.73 -6.13
CA ILE A 129 19.63 18.13 -5.75
C ILE A 129 20.30 18.97 -4.66
N ASN A 130 20.36 20.29 -4.84
CA ASN A 130 20.93 21.20 -3.85
C ASN A 130 20.17 21.15 -2.51
N LYS A 131 18.82 21.09 -2.52
CA LYS A 131 18.01 20.92 -1.31
C LYS A 131 18.24 19.56 -0.63
N LEU A 132 18.42 18.51 -1.43
CA LEU A 132 18.71 17.18 -0.93
C LEU A 132 20.10 17.14 -0.27
N ASP A 133 21.10 17.73 -0.90
CA ASP A 133 22.46 17.84 -0.37
C ASP A 133 22.50 18.71 0.88
N GLU A 134 21.76 19.81 0.92
CA GLU A 134 21.60 20.64 2.11
C GLU A 134 20.93 19.86 3.25
N MET A 135 19.86 19.10 2.96
CA MET A 135 19.23 18.22 3.95
C MET A 135 20.19 17.15 4.45
N ASN A 136 20.97 16.54 3.55
CA ASN A 136 21.95 15.52 3.90
C ASN A 136 23.08 16.10 4.75
N HIS A 137 23.57 17.30 4.43
CA HIS A 137 24.58 18.00 5.22
C HIS A 137 24.05 18.33 6.61
N ARG A 138 22.81 18.84 6.71
CA ARG A 138 22.13 19.07 8.00
C ARG A 138 21.97 17.78 8.81
N LYS A 139 21.60 16.67 8.15
CA LYS A 139 21.49 15.35 8.79
C LYS A 139 22.84 14.90 9.34
N THR A 140 23.93 15.03 8.57
CA THR A 140 25.28 14.68 9.02
C THR A 140 25.70 15.49 10.23
N ASN A 141 25.49 16.82 10.21
CA ASN A 141 25.78 17.70 11.35
C ASN A 141 24.98 17.30 12.61
N VAL A 142 23.69 16.97 12.47
CA VAL A 142 22.87 16.51 13.61
C VAL A 142 23.38 15.17 14.14
N VAL A 143 23.78 14.24 13.28
CA VAL A 143 24.35 12.95 13.69
C VAL A 143 25.67 13.16 14.44
N GLU A 144 26.56 14.02 13.94
CA GLU A 144 27.82 14.36 14.61
C GLU A 144 27.59 14.96 15.99
N GLN A 145 26.66 15.91 16.12
CA GLN A 145 26.28 16.48 17.43
C GLN A 145 25.68 15.44 18.39
N LEU A 146 24.92 14.47 17.87
CA LEU A 146 24.39 13.36 18.67
C LEU A 146 25.49 12.43 19.17
N ASP A 147 26.49 12.16 18.33
CA ASP A 147 27.64 11.33 18.70
C ASP A 147 28.52 12.04 19.74
N GLU A 148 28.75 13.34 19.61
CA GLU A 148 29.42 14.15 20.63
C GLU A 148 28.65 14.15 21.97
N LEU A 149 27.33 14.31 21.93
CA LEU A 149 26.48 14.25 23.12
C LEU A 149 26.56 12.88 23.78
N ARG A 150 26.51 11.81 23.01
CA ARG A 150 26.65 10.43 23.50
C ARG A 150 28.02 10.21 24.13
N ALA A 151 29.09 10.71 23.52
CA ALA A 151 30.44 10.65 24.08
C ALA A 151 30.54 11.40 25.42
N ARG A 152 29.91 12.57 25.54
CA ARG A 152 29.83 13.32 26.81
C ARG A 152 29.05 12.56 27.89
N ILE A 153 27.90 11.96 27.55
CA ILE A 153 27.08 11.17 28.48
C ILE A 153 27.86 9.95 29.01
N ASN A 154 28.60 9.28 28.13
CA ASN A 154 29.45 8.14 28.50
C ASN A 154 30.59 8.57 29.42
N LYS A 155 31.20 9.74 29.17
CA LYS A 155 32.27 10.30 30.01
C LYS A 155 31.77 10.65 31.42
N GLU A 156 30.54 11.14 31.54
CA GLU A 156 29.93 11.53 32.82
C GLU A 156 29.33 10.34 33.60
N GLY A 157 29.34 9.12 33.04
CA GLY A 157 28.80 7.92 33.69
C GLY A 157 27.27 7.87 33.82
N ALA A 158 26.56 8.78 33.13
CA ALA A 158 25.11 8.94 33.23
C ALA A 158 24.31 8.04 32.26
N ASP A 159 24.97 7.18 31.48
CA ASP A 159 24.35 6.34 30.45
C ASP A 159 23.18 5.50 30.99
N SER A 160 23.35 4.89 32.17
CA SER A 160 22.30 4.08 32.81
C SER A 160 21.03 4.86 33.16
N ALA A 161 21.15 6.17 33.45
CA ALA A 161 20.01 7.04 33.74
C ALA A 161 19.36 7.53 32.42
N VAL A 162 20.18 7.89 31.43
CA VAL A 162 19.71 8.30 30.10
C VAL A 162 18.97 7.16 29.41
N GLN A 163 19.45 5.92 29.51
CA GLN A 163 18.75 4.75 28.95
C GLN A 163 17.38 4.50 29.58
N LYS A 164 17.17 4.90 30.84
CA LYS A 164 15.85 4.83 31.50
C LYS A 164 14.96 6.01 31.13
N LEU A 165 15.54 7.21 30.98
CA LEU A 165 14.80 8.43 30.64
C LEU A 165 14.39 8.48 29.16
N TYR A 166 15.18 7.90 28.26
CA TYR A 166 14.89 7.87 26.82
C TYR A 166 13.52 7.25 26.49
N PRO A 167 13.19 6.01 26.91
CA PRO A 167 11.88 5.43 26.65
C PRO A 167 10.74 6.21 27.34
N LEU A 168 11.01 6.81 28.50
CA LEU A 168 10.04 7.64 29.22
C LEU A 168 9.74 8.96 28.47
N ILE A 169 10.76 9.60 27.89
CA ILE A 169 10.58 10.80 27.07
C ILE A 169 9.85 10.46 25.77
N MET A 170 10.16 9.32 25.15
CA MET A 170 9.45 8.87 23.95
C MET A 170 7.98 8.62 24.25
N SER A 171 7.66 7.92 25.34
CA SER A 171 6.27 7.67 25.74
C SER A 171 5.54 8.96 26.13
N MET A 172 6.23 9.91 26.80
CA MET A 172 5.67 11.22 27.10
C MET A 172 5.31 12.01 25.83
N LYS A 173 6.20 12.04 24.82
CA LYS A 173 5.92 12.68 23.53
C LYS A 173 4.79 11.99 22.76
N ASP A 174 4.67 10.67 22.85
CA ASP A 174 3.55 9.93 22.27
C ASP A 174 2.23 10.30 22.95
N LEU A 175 2.23 10.42 24.29
CA LEU A 175 1.07 10.85 25.06
C LEU A 175 0.67 12.29 24.75
N GLU A 176 1.63 13.21 24.64
CA GLU A 176 1.41 14.61 24.26
C GLU A 176 0.73 14.71 22.87
N ARG A 177 1.22 13.92 21.88
CA ARG A 177 0.57 13.84 20.56
C ARG A 177 -0.87 13.34 20.65
N LYS A 178 -1.12 12.31 21.47
CA LYS A 178 -2.47 11.78 21.69
C LYS A 178 -3.36 12.83 22.36
N GLU A 179 -2.92 13.48 23.41
CA GLU A 179 -3.66 14.53 24.11
C GLU A 179 -4.05 15.66 23.15
N ASN A 180 -3.11 16.15 22.35
CA ASN A 180 -3.39 17.19 21.34
C ASN A 180 -4.44 16.73 20.32
N SER A 181 -4.38 15.47 19.87
CA SER A 181 -5.39 14.91 18.97
C SER A 181 -6.78 14.81 19.62
N PHE A 182 -6.84 14.47 20.90
CA PHE A 182 -8.09 14.42 21.67
C PHE A 182 -8.67 15.82 21.91
N LEU A 183 -7.82 16.80 22.23
CA LEU A 183 -8.24 18.19 22.42
C LEU A 183 -8.80 18.77 21.12
N PHE A 184 -8.10 18.58 20.00
CA PHE A 184 -8.59 19.01 18.68
C PHE A 184 -9.95 18.36 18.34
N ASN A 185 -10.08 17.04 18.55
CA ASN A 185 -11.33 16.33 18.29
C ASN A 185 -12.47 16.81 19.21
N ARG A 186 -12.17 17.04 20.51
CA ARG A 186 -13.12 17.60 21.47
C ARG A 186 -13.61 18.98 21.01
N ASP A 187 -12.70 19.86 20.60
CA ASP A 187 -13.02 21.23 20.20
C ASP A 187 -13.83 21.26 18.90
N ALA A 188 -13.50 20.38 17.95
CA ALA A 188 -14.28 20.19 16.73
C ALA A 188 -15.70 19.70 17.04
N LYS A 189 -15.84 18.64 17.85
CA LYS A 189 -17.16 18.09 18.23
C LYS A 189 -17.98 19.07 19.06
N HIS A 190 -17.33 19.84 19.94
CA HIS A 190 -17.98 20.90 20.70
C HIS A 190 -18.51 21.99 19.77
N SER A 191 -17.71 22.40 18.77
CA SER A 191 -18.14 23.40 17.79
C SER A 191 -19.30 22.92 16.92
N GLU A 192 -19.29 21.64 16.51
CA GLU A 192 -20.39 21.00 15.77
C GLU A 192 -21.68 20.97 16.60
N LEU A 193 -21.62 20.46 17.84
CA LEU A 193 -22.78 20.42 18.73
C LEU A 193 -23.28 21.83 19.08
N GLN A 194 -22.39 22.80 19.26
CA GLN A 194 -22.78 24.19 19.49
C GLN A 194 -23.52 24.77 18.28
N ALA A 195 -23.09 24.45 17.06
CA ALA A 195 -23.77 24.86 15.84
C ALA A 195 -25.16 24.19 15.70
N GLU A 196 -25.27 22.89 16.00
CA GLU A 196 -26.56 22.17 16.03
C GLU A 196 -27.52 22.77 17.05
N ILE A 197 -27.04 23.09 18.26
CA ILE A 197 -27.85 23.76 19.30
C ILE A 197 -28.36 25.10 18.78
N SER A 198 -27.49 25.94 18.21
CA SER A 198 -27.89 27.23 17.66
C SER A 198 -28.87 27.09 16.49
N GLU A 199 -28.74 26.03 15.68
CA GLU A 199 -29.71 25.73 14.62
C GLU A 199 -31.07 25.32 15.18
N LEU A 200 -31.10 24.45 16.19
CA LEU A 200 -32.31 24.02 16.88
C LEU A 200 -33.00 25.20 17.59
N GLU A 201 -32.24 26.06 18.27
CA GLU A 201 -32.75 27.30 18.87
C GLU A 201 -33.40 28.21 17.82
N ARG A 202 -32.77 28.35 16.64
CA ARG A 202 -33.34 29.09 15.51
C ARG A 202 -34.61 28.42 14.98
N LYS A 203 -34.62 27.09 14.84
CA LYS A 203 -35.80 26.32 14.38
C LYS A 203 -36.97 26.42 15.35
N ILE A 204 -36.71 26.49 16.67
CA ILE A 204 -37.74 26.71 17.69
C ILE A 204 -38.25 28.15 17.65
N ALA A 205 -37.37 29.12 17.42
CA ALA A 205 -37.74 30.53 17.32
C ALA A 205 -38.51 30.86 16.02
N SER A 206 -38.22 30.15 14.92
CA SER A 206 -39.00 30.24 13.68
C SER A 206 -40.18 29.28 13.77
N ASP A 207 -41.41 29.78 13.87
CA ASP A 207 -42.66 29.01 13.87
C ASP A 207 -42.87 28.26 12.53
N TYR A 208 -42.07 27.22 12.28
CA TYR A 208 -42.11 26.36 11.10
C TYR A 208 -42.93 25.11 11.45
N ASP A 209 -43.79 24.68 10.52
CA ASP A 209 -44.86 23.67 10.69
C ASP A 209 -44.57 22.62 11.80
N SER A 210 -45.22 22.83 12.95
CA SER A 210 -44.97 22.13 14.23
C SER A 210 -44.92 20.61 14.12
N LYS A 211 -45.59 20.02 13.12
CA LYS A 211 -45.68 18.58 12.93
C LYS A 211 -44.36 17.97 12.43
N CYS A 212 -43.69 18.62 11.47
CA CYS A 212 -42.44 18.09 10.90
C CYS A 212 -41.26 18.23 11.88
N LEU A 213 -41.22 19.31 12.66
CA LEU A 213 -40.23 19.53 13.72
C LEU A 213 -40.37 18.52 14.87
N THR A 214 -41.61 18.20 15.23
CA THR A 214 -41.91 17.21 16.27
C THR A 214 -41.46 15.82 15.85
N ASP A 215 -41.67 15.44 14.58
CA ASP A 215 -41.24 14.15 14.05
C ASP A 215 -39.70 14.03 13.97
N GLU A 216 -38.98 15.10 13.56
CA GLU A 216 -37.50 15.13 13.52
C GLU A 216 -36.89 15.05 14.93
N LEU A 217 -37.46 15.77 15.90
CA LEU A 217 -37.05 15.71 17.31
C LEU A 217 -37.31 14.34 17.94
N HIS A 218 -38.47 13.72 17.67
CA HIS A 218 -38.77 12.38 18.15
C HIS A 218 -37.82 11.33 17.57
N HIS A 219 -37.46 11.44 16.29
CA HIS A 219 -36.47 10.56 15.68
C HIS A 219 -35.10 10.71 16.35
N SER A 220 -34.61 11.94 16.51
CA SER A 220 -33.32 12.22 17.17
C SER A 220 -33.28 11.73 18.60
N PHE A 221 -34.37 11.95 19.36
CA PHE A 221 -34.48 11.44 20.72
C PHE A 221 -34.47 9.90 20.76
N SER A 222 -35.22 9.25 19.87
CA SER A 222 -35.25 7.78 19.75
C SER A 222 -33.85 7.22 19.44
N GLU A 223 -33.13 7.82 18.49
CA GLU A 223 -31.78 7.41 18.13
C GLU A 223 -30.80 7.59 19.31
N SER A 224 -30.92 8.71 20.04
CA SER A 224 -30.10 8.95 21.23
C SER A 224 -30.39 7.93 22.35
N LEU A 225 -31.65 7.54 22.52
CA LEU A 225 -32.07 6.54 23.50
C LEU A 225 -31.52 5.15 23.14
N GLU A 226 -31.59 4.76 21.87
CA GLU A 226 -31.02 3.50 21.37
C GLU A 226 -29.50 3.45 21.57
N ARG A 227 -28.80 4.56 21.33
CA ARG A 227 -27.36 4.68 21.55
C ARG A 227 -26.99 4.52 23.02
N VAL A 228 -27.76 5.13 23.92
CA VAL A 228 -27.60 4.97 25.37
C VAL A 228 -27.83 3.52 25.79
N ASP A 229 -28.85 2.86 25.25
CA ASP A 229 -29.12 1.46 25.57
C ASP A 229 -28.05 0.51 25.03
N LEU A 230 -27.45 0.81 23.87
CA LEU A 230 -26.28 0.10 23.37
C LEU A 230 -25.07 0.26 24.31
N MET A 231 -24.77 1.49 24.74
CA MET A 231 -23.68 1.75 25.68
C MET A 231 -23.91 1.10 27.04
N LYS A 232 -25.14 1.10 27.56
CA LYS A 232 -25.51 0.37 28.78
C LYS A 232 -25.28 -1.14 28.64
N LYS A 233 -25.63 -1.72 27.49
CA LYS A 233 -25.37 -3.15 27.19
C LYS A 233 -23.88 -3.44 27.14
N GLU A 234 -23.08 -2.58 26.52
CA GLU A 234 -21.62 -2.71 26.48
C GLU A 234 -21.00 -2.59 27.88
N LEU A 235 -21.42 -1.60 28.67
CA LEU A 235 -20.98 -1.44 30.05
C LEU A 235 -21.31 -2.67 30.90
N ALA A 236 -22.53 -3.21 30.76
CA ALA A 236 -22.93 -4.43 31.44
C ALA A 236 -22.07 -5.63 31.03
N ALA A 237 -21.66 -5.73 29.76
CA ALA A 237 -20.72 -6.75 29.30
C ALA A 237 -19.34 -6.59 29.94
N ARG A 238 -18.77 -5.38 29.90
CA ARG A 238 -17.47 -5.08 30.54
C ARG A 238 -17.49 -5.34 32.04
N LEU A 239 -18.59 -5.03 32.72
CA LEU A 239 -18.75 -5.31 34.15
C LEU A 239 -18.74 -6.81 34.43
N ARG A 240 -19.40 -7.62 33.60
CA ARG A 240 -19.34 -9.09 33.71
C ARG A 240 -17.90 -9.60 33.54
N ASP A 241 -17.15 -9.04 32.61
CA ASP A 241 -15.74 -9.41 32.39
C ASP A 241 -14.85 -9.05 33.58
N VAL A 242 -15.01 -7.84 34.14
CA VAL A 242 -14.29 -7.40 35.35
C VAL A 242 -14.61 -8.31 36.53
N VAL A 243 -15.88 -8.68 36.73
CA VAL A 243 -16.27 -9.60 37.80
C VAL A 243 -15.71 -11.00 37.55
N ALA A 244 -15.64 -11.47 36.30
CA ALA A 244 -15.01 -12.75 35.97
C ALA A 244 -13.49 -12.74 36.25
N LEU A 245 -12.79 -11.66 35.90
CA LEU A 245 -11.39 -11.46 36.25
C LEU A 245 -11.19 -11.40 37.75
N ARG A 246 -12.08 -10.71 38.48
CA ARG A 246 -12.01 -10.63 39.94
C ARG A 246 -12.13 -12.01 40.58
N ARG A 247 -13.06 -12.86 40.12
CA ARG A 247 -13.16 -14.26 40.59
C ARG A 247 -11.86 -15.03 40.36
N ARG A 248 -11.25 -14.90 39.18
CA ARG A 248 -9.95 -15.54 38.89
C ARG A 248 -8.81 -15.04 39.80
N ILE A 249 -8.87 -13.79 40.23
CA ILE A 249 -7.91 -13.22 41.19
C ILE A 249 -8.21 -13.76 42.59
N ASP A 250 -9.46 -13.82 42.99
CA ASP A 250 -9.89 -14.35 44.29
C ASP A 250 -9.61 -15.87 44.40
N ASP A 251 -9.54 -16.61 43.29
CA ASP A 251 -9.11 -18.03 43.23
C ASP A 251 -7.60 -18.22 43.49
N LEU A 252 -6.80 -17.16 43.43
CA LEU A 252 -5.36 -17.25 43.73
C LEU A 252 -5.15 -17.17 45.25
N PRO A 253 -4.30 -18.05 45.81
CA PRO A 253 -4.07 -18.04 47.25
C PRO A 253 -3.46 -16.71 47.66
N CYS A 254 -4.08 -16.07 48.65
CA CYS A 254 -3.57 -14.81 49.19
C CYS A 254 -2.22 -15.01 49.88
N GLN A 255 -1.45 -13.94 50.07
CA GLN A 255 -0.12 -14.02 50.68
C GLN A 255 -0.15 -14.76 52.04
N SER A 256 -1.19 -14.58 52.84
CA SER A 256 -1.38 -15.32 54.10
C SER A 256 -1.64 -16.81 53.89
N GLU A 257 -2.40 -17.21 52.86
CA GLU A 257 -2.60 -18.62 52.51
C GLU A 257 -1.31 -19.27 52.01
N ILE A 258 -0.53 -18.57 51.18
CA ILE A 258 0.78 -19.05 50.72
C ILE A 258 1.71 -19.30 51.91
N VAL A 259 1.77 -18.37 52.87
CA VAL A 259 2.58 -18.52 54.08
C VAL A 259 2.11 -19.71 54.91
N GLN A 260 0.79 -19.94 55.02
CA GLN A 260 0.23 -21.11 55.70
C GLN A 260 0.58 -22.41 54.97
N TYR A 261 0.41 -22.48 53.64
CA TYR A 261 0.78 -23.66 52.87
C TYR A 261 2.27 -23.98 53.02
N VAL A 262 3.15 -23.00 52.85
CA VAL A 262 4.60 -23.19 53.01
C VAL A 262 4.95 -23.66 54.43
N GLY A 263 4.35 -23.06 55.46
CA GLY A 263 4.56 -23.45 56.85
C GLY A 263 4.09 -24.89 57.14
N PHE A 264 2.93 -25.28 56.61
CA PHE A 264 2.40 -26.64 56.74
C PHE A 264 3.29 -27.66 56.02
N PHE A 265 3.72 -27.37 54.79
CA PHE A 265 4.67 -28.20 54.05
C PHE A 265 6.00 -28.35 54.80
N HIS A 266 6.53 -27.26 55.37
CA HIS A 266 7.78 -27.32 56.14
C HIS A 266 7.66 -28.16 57.40
N LEU A 267 6.54 -28.07 58.14
CA LEU A 267 6.28 -28.90 59.31
C LEU A 267 6.12 -30.38 58.95
N SER A 268 5.44 -30.69 57.84
CA SER A 268 5.32 -32.07 57.36
C SER A 268 6.68 -32.66 56.98
N LEU A 269 7.51 -31.92 56.24
CA LEU A 269 8.86 -32.37 55.87
C LEU A 269 9.75 -32.59 57.10
N ILE A 270 9.67 -31.71 58.11
CA ILE A 270 10.41 -31.88 59.36
C ILE A 270 9.94 -33.12 60.12
N HIS A 271 8.62 -33.36 60.16
CA HIS A 271 8.05 -34.56 60.79
C HIS A 271 8.46 -35.84 60.05
N ASP A 272 8.40 -35.85 58.72
CA ASP A 272 8.83 -36.99 57.90
C ASP A 272 10.34 -37.26 58.04
N PHE A 273 11.18 -36.23 58.12
CA PHE A 273 12.62 -36.36 58.36
C PHE A 273 12.92 -36.92 59.77
N TYR A 274 12.18 -36.47 60.79
CA TYR A 274 12.30 -37.00 62.15
C TYR A 274 11.82 -38.45 62.25
N CYS A 275 10.73 -38.81 61.57
CA CYS A 275 10.25 -40.19 61.49
C CYS A 275 11.24 -41.10 60.76
N PHE A 276 11.93 -40.62 59.72
CA PHE A 276 12.96 -41.39 59.01
C PHE A 276 14.24 -41.59 59.82
N TYR A 277 14.58 -40.65 60.71
CA TYR A 277 15.78 -40.72 61.56
C TYR A 277 15.56 -41.48 62.88
N ALA A 278 14.31 -41.72 63.26
CA ALA A 278 13.92 -42.41 64.49
C ALA A 278 13.63 -43.92 64.30
N MET A 279 13.92 -44.48 63.11
CA MET A 279 13.81 -45.90 62.77
C MET A 279 15.19 -46.51 62.49
#